data_AF-A0A9P1BVT3-F1
#
_entry.id   AF-A0A9P1BVT3-F1
#
_cell.length_a   1.000
_cell.length_b   1.000
_cell.length_c   1.000
_cell.angle_alpha   90.00
_cell.angle_beta   90.00
_cell.angle_gamma   90.00
#
_symmetry.space_group_name_H-M   'P 1'
#
loop_
_entity.id
_entity.type
_entity.pdbx_description
1 polymer ?
#
loop_
_entity_poly.entity_id
_entity_poly.type
_entity_poly.pdbx_seq_one_letter_code
_entity_poly.pdbx_strand_id
1 'polypeptide(L)'
;MQQPCLLRHAKDRVPRFLPNVLTTFAAATTPRLQGWPGAVVIATMPKVLRRAGQRSHVRPHWMRRTRRKPGSEQEFLDAQAKIPIETGLQRGKGAKSFARWNKQELYLNEESRERAKAASQQHLQRHPELWRLSSNELLEIVALQHLLWIDLEDLSLPADERRSEDAFTGEDAAVCEQLLLDAPRELFVIDGVEFHFAREAPEMHGAHLDGNDLEILKRQFGDRVVAAIRAAISSGARASVLLMRAVTSALSQSGLAHLEQACAALQLAVSGGEQEVRFELRPCAPGGPWELELFVRKANFQQCIIYSSGGNDVPEDSSPRACSPSSFFLKSCRIRYSVTEDGAVQLDVLGIQQEHQLVDVNGEPLLRRGTCLDCLPLCRVGHWLRGRCGQCCGWLTRRWRRPAE
;
A
#
# COMPACT_ATOMS: atom_id res chain seq x y z
N MET A 1 -50.04 -23.49 23.32
CA MET A 1 -49.35 -23.48 22.02
C MET A 1 -48.14 -22.56 22.13
N GLN A 2 -46.99 -23.14 22.49
CA GLN A 2 -45.70 -22.46 22.59
C GLN A 2 -44.81 -23.04 21.47
N GLN A 3 -44.30 -22.19 20.59
CA GLN A 3 -43.27 -22.57 19.61
C GLN A 3 -41.89 -22.28 20.22
N PRO A 4 -40.94 -23.23 20.18
CA PRO A 4 -39.58 -22.98 20.64
C PRO A 4 -38.72 -22.38 19.53
N CYS A 5 -38.01 -21.30 19.89
CA CYS A 5 -36.95 -20.69 19.10
C CYS A 5 -35.80 -21.68 18.88
N LEU A 6 -35.57 -22.07 17.62
CA LEU A 6 -34.37 -22.79 17.20
C LEU A 6 -33.26 -21.79 16.86
N LEU A 7 -32.55 -21.30 17.88
CA LEU A 7 -31.21 -20.74 17.74
C LEU A 7 -30.20 -21.88 17.91
N ARG A 8 -29.95 -22.64 16.83
CA ARG A 8 -28.89 -23.66 16.78
C ARG A 8 -27.61 -23.08 16.19
N HIS A 9 -26.59 -22.99 17.04
CA HIS A 9 -25.15 -23.09 16.77
C HIS A 9 -24.61 -22.63 15.41
N ALA A 10 -24.18 -21.36 15.34
CA ALA A 10 -23.24 -20.85 14.35
C ALA A 10 -21.79 -20.75 14.91
N LYS A 11 -21.42 -21.56 15.92
CA LYS A 11 -20.12 -21.43 16.63
C LYS A 11 -18.94 -22.21 16.03
N ASP A 12 -19.16 -23.16 15.11
CA ASP A 12 -18.08 -24.09 14.70
C ASP A 12 -17.69 -24.04 13.21
N ARG A 13 -18.04 -22.97 12.49
CA ARG A 13 -17.53 -22.74 11.13
C ARG A 13 -16.49 -21.63 11.13
N VAL A 14 -15.36 -21.84 11.80
CA VAL A 14 -14.12 -21.14 11.40
C VAL A 14 -13.64 -21.84 10.14
N PRO A 15 -13.73 -21.20 8.96
CA PRO A 15 -13.34 -21.90 7.76
C PRO A 15 -11.80 -22.06 7.75
N ARG A 16 -11.30 -23.21 7.28
CA ARG A 16 -9.88 -23.62 7.28
C ARG A 16 -8.96 -22.72 6.40
N PHE A 17 -9.40 -21.51 6.02
CA PHE A 17 -8.71 -20.63 5.08
C PHE A 17 -7.58 -19.81 5.72
N LEU A 18 -7.70 -19.43 7.00
CA LEU A 18 -6.76 -18.49 7.65
C LEU A 18 -5.28 -18.94 7.69
N PRO A 19 -4.92 -20.23 7.90
CA PRO A 19 -3.50 -20.64 7.91
C PRO A 19 -2.78 -20.37 6.58
N ASN A 20 -3.51 -20.40 5.46
CA ASN A 20 -2.93 -20.21 4.13
C ASN A 20 -2.70 -18.75 3.78
N VAL A 21 -3.45 -17.82 4.38
CA VAL A 21 -3.35 -16.38 4.12
C VAL A 21 -1.99 -15.84 4.56
N LEU A 22 -1.62 -16.05 5.83
CA LEU A 22 -0.34 -15.56 6.38
C LEU A 22 0.88 -16.24 5.74
N THR A 23 0.76 -17.52 5.40
CA THR A 23 1.83 -18.26 4.69
C THR A 23 2.03 -17.71 3.26
N THR A 24 0.94 -17.35 2.58
CA THR A 24 1.00 -16.70 1.25
C THR A 24 1.61 -15.30 1.36
N PHE A 25 1.31 -14.56 2.44
CA PHE A 25 1.92 -13.25 2.71
C PHE A 25 3.43 -13.33 2.99
N ALA A 26 3.90 -14.32 3.76
CA ALA A 26 5.33 -14.52 4.01
C ALA A 26 6.11 -14.78 2.69
N ALA A 27 5.50 -15.51 1.74
CA ALA A 27 6.09 -15.72 0.42
C ALA A 27 6.03 -14.46 -0.47
N ALA A 28 4.92 -13.69 -0.42
CA ALA A 28 4.71 -12.49 -1.24
C ALA A 28 5.48 -11.24 -0.75
N THR A 29 5.82 -11.17 0.54
CA THR A 29 6.58 -10.06 1.15
C THR A 29 8.10 -10.16 0.95
N THR A 30 8.56 -11.17 0.18
CA THR A 30 9.98 -11.29 -0.22
C THR A 30 10.26 -10.91 -1.69
N PRO A 31 9.87 -9.72 -2.22
CA PRO A 31 10.37 -9.29 -3.52
C PRO A 31 11.76 -8.65 -3.39
N ARG A 32 12.65 -8.98 -4.34
CA ARG A 32 13.80 -8.12 -4.68
C ARG A 32 13.26 -6.83 -5.31
N LEU A 33 12.81 -5.89 -4.48
CA LEU A 33 12.61 -4.50 -4.89
C LEU A 33 14.00 -3.84 -5.03
N GLN A 34 14.71 -4.16 -6.11
CA GLN A 34 15.74 -3.27 -6.63
C GLN A 34 15.02 -2.16 -7.38
N GLY A 35 14.95 -0.97 -6.77
CA GLY A 35 14.59 0.27 -7.43
C GLY A 35 13.19 0.29 -8.04
N TRP A 36 12.22 0.79 -7.27
CA TRP A 36 11.22 1.65 -7.91
C TRP A 36 11.97 2.92 -8.31
N PRO A 37 12.17 3.25 -9.60
CA PRO A 37 12.48 4.62 -9.93
C PRO A 37 11.25 5.42 -9.50
N GLY A 38 11.44 6.42 -8.65
CA GLY A 38 10.39 7.39 -8.37
C GLY A 38 9.76 7.77 -9.70
N ALA A 39 8.45 7.58 -9.81
CA ALA A 39 7.68 8.12 -10.92
C ALA A 39 7.98 9.61 -10.93
N VAL A 40 8.83 10.03 -11.87
CA VAL A 40 9.02 11.44 -12.15
C VAL A 40 7.66 11.89 -12.64
N VAL A 41 6.93 12.59 -11.78
CA VAL A 41 5.77 13.37 -12.16
C VAL A 41 6.30 14.44 -13.11
N ILE A 42 6.27 14.14 -14.41
CA ILE A 42 6.48 15.16 -15.43
C ILE A 42 5.18 15.95 -15.47
N ALA A 43 5.14 17.04 -14.71
CA ALA A 43 4.17 18.10 -14.93
C ALA A 43 4.34 18.59 -16.38
N THR A 44 3.42 18.22 -17.25
CA THR A 44 3.39 18.72 -18.63
C THR A 44 2.78 20.11 -18.63
N MET A 45 3.63 21.13 -18.48
CA MET A 45 3.30 22.49 -18.88
C MET A 45 3.54 22.64 -20.41
N PRO A 46 2.66 23.29 -21.17
CA PRO A 46 2.85 23.45 -22.62
C PRO A 46 4.00 24.42 -22.88
N LYS A 47 5.15 23.92 -23.38
CA LYS A 47 6.26 24.76 -23.84
C LYS A 47 6.24 24.95 -25.36
N VAL A 48 6.11 26.22 -25.71
CA VAL A 48 6.32 26.80 -27.03
C VAL A 48 7.76 26.54 -27.51
N LEU A 49 7.87 26.14 -28.79
CA LEU A 49 9.08 25.83 -29.56
C LEU A 49 10.21 26.89 -29.45
N ARG A 50 11.44 26.47 -29.16
CA ARG A 50 12.68 26.99 -29.78
C ARG A 50 13.77 25.91 -29.88
N ARG A 51 14.50 25.96 -31.01
CA ARG A 51 15.47 24.97 -31.52
C ARG A 51 16.89 25.12 -30.93
N ALA A 52 17.62 24.02 -31.10
CA ALA A 52 19.05 23.88 -31.48
C ALA A 52 20.08 23.60 -30.37
N GLY A 53 20.94 22.59 -30.60
CA GLY A 53 22.33 22.61 -30.14
C GLY A 53 22.95 21.33 -29.58
N GLN A 54 23.46 20.48 -30.48
CA GLN A 54 24.76 19.77 -30.40
C GLN A 54 25.11 18.70 -29.34
N ARG A 55 25.84 17.71 -29.87
CA ARG A 55 26.33 16.45 -29.28
C ARG A 55 27.71 16.62 -28.61
N SER A 56 28.01 15.77 -27.62
CA SER A 56 29.35 15.18 -27.48
C SER A 56 29.34 13.91 -26.62
N HIS A 57 29.91 12.84 -27.18
CA HIS A 57 30.16 11.55 -26.57
C HIS A 57 31.38 11.60 -25.64
N VAL A 58 31.30 10.95 -24.47
CA VAL A 58 32.46 10.54 -23.66
C VAL A 58 32.25 9.10 -23.19
N ARG A 59 33.21 8.21 -23.47
CA ARG A 59 33.32 6.84 -22.91
C ARG A 59 34.32 6.84 -21.75
N PRO A 60 34.09 6.12 -20.63
CA PRO A 60 35.11 5.93 -19.61
C PRO A 60 35.87 4.61 -19.76
N HIS A 61 37.17 4.68 -19.49
CA HIS A 61 38.15 3.60 -19.55
C HIS A 61 38.63 3.27 -18.13
N TRP A 62 38.17 2.16 -17.52
CA TRP A 62 38.77 1.62 -16.29
C TRP A 62 38.62 0.09 -16.20
N MET A 63 39.75 -0.62 -16.35
CA MET A 63 39.96 -1.98 -15.81
C MET A 63 41.48 -2.16 -15.62
N ARG A 64 41.94 -2.17 -14.37
CA ARG A 64 43.19 -2.83 -13.97
C ARG A 64 42.93 -3.57 -12.66
N ARG A 65 42.82 -4.90 -12.75
CA ARG A 65 42.87 -5.82 -11.61
C ARG A 65 44.33 -6.16 -11.34
N THR A 66 44.81 -5.93 -10.12
CA THR A 66 46.04 -6.54 -9.61
C THR A 66 45.68 -7.79 -8.82
N ARG A 67 46.21 -8.95 -9.25
CA ARG A 67 46.15 -10.22 -8.52
C ARG A 67 47.06 -10.14 -7.28
N ARG A 68 46.54 -10.41 -6.09
CA ARG A 68 47.33 -10.85 -4.92
C ARG A 68 47.01 -12.32 -4.64
N LYS A 69 48.06 -13.08 -4.32
CA LYS A 69 48.02 -14.51 -3.95
C LYS A 69 47.37 -14.70 -2.58
N PRO A 70 46.68 -15.82 -2.32
CA PRO A 70 46.15 -16.13 -1.00
C PRO A 70 47.26 -16.59 -0.06
N GLY A 71 47.31 -16.00 1.15
CA GLY A 71 47.94 -16.56 2.33
C GLY A 71 47.07 -17.69 2.91
N SER A 72 47.64 -18.49 3.80
CA SER A 72 47.07 -19.73 4.30
C SER A 72 45.78 -19.51 5.10
N GLU A 73 44.87 -20.49 4.98
CA GLU A 73 43.56 -20.57 5.63
C GLU A 73 43.60 -20.41 7.16
N GLN A 74 44.75 -20.71 7.76
CA GLN A 74 44.97 -20.61 9.20
C GLN A 74 45.18 -19.16 9.71
N GLU A 75 45.80 -18.27 8.90
CA GLU A 75 45.95 -16.84 9.26
C GLU A 75 44.61 -16.10 9.25
N PHE A 76 43.61 -16.63 8.52
CA PHE A 76 42.27 -16.03 8.43
C PHE A 76 41.41 -16.37 9.65
N LEU A 77 41.62 -17.54 10.26
CA LEU A 77 40.85 -18.01 11.42
C LEU A 77 41.37 -17.38 12.73
N ASP A 78 42.69 -17.20 12.85
CA ASP A 78 43.28 -16.58 14.05
C ASP A 78 43.04 -15.06 14.13
N ALA A 79 42.70 -14.41 13.00
CA ALA A 79 42.37 -12.98 12.95
C ALA A 79 40.91 -12.65 13.36
N GLN A 80 39.99 -13.63 13.40
CA GLN A 80 38.60 -13.40 13.81
C GLN A 80 38.36 -13.49 15.32
N ALA A 81 39.31 -14.03 16.09
CA ALA A 81 39.11 -14.28 17.52
C ALA A 81 39.51 -13.12 18.46
N LYS A 82 40.05 -12.00 17.94
CA LYS A 82 40.49 -10.87 18.77
C LYS A 82 40.31 -9.51 18.07
N ILE A 83 39.08 -8.98 18.01
CA ILE A 83 38.86 -7.54 17.81
C ILE A 83 37.71 -7.07 18.74
N PRO A 84 37.91 -6.01 19.54
CA PRO A 84 36.87 -5.46 20.40
C PRO A 84 35.72 -4.84 19.60
N ILE A 85 34.51 -4.92 20.16
CA ILE A 85 33.35 -4.15 19.72
C ILE A 85 33.63 -2.69 20.07
N GLU A 86 34.19 -1.90 19.16
CA GLU A 86 33.94 -0.46 19.08
C GLU A 86 34.52 0.19 17.82
N THR A 87 33.65 0.90 17.10
CA THR A 87 33.91 2.00 16.17
C THR A 87 34.72 1.73 14.89
N GLY A 88 34.00 1.66 13.76
CA GLY A 88 34.64 1.77 12.43
C GLY A 88 33.83 1.18 11.29
N LEU A 89 32.53 1.42 11.24
CA LEU A 89 31.69 0.96 10.13
C LEU A 89 32.03 1.75 8.85
N GLN A 90 32.97 1.22 8.07
CA GLN A 90 33.01 1.50 6.64
C GLN A 90 31.65 1.05 6.08
N ARG A 91 30.76 2.02 5.78
CA ARG A 91 29.50 1.84 5.05
C ARG A 91 29.80 1.33 3.64
N GLY A 92 30.10 0.04 3.54
CA GLY A 92 30.15 -0.69 2.29
C GLY A 92 28.77 -0.74 1.66
N LYS A 93 28.74 -0.61 0.33
CA LYS A 93 27.55 -0.72 -0.50
C LYS A 93 26.77 -2.00 -0.15
N GLY A 94 25.59 -1.85 0.46
CA GLY A 94 24.57 -2.92 0.50
C GLY A 94 24.21 -3.50 1.87
N ALA A 95 24.55 -2.85 3.00
CA ALA A 95 23.89 -3.22 4.26
C ALA A 95 22.38 -2.98 4.11
N LYS A 96 21.58 -4.06 4.18
CA LYS A 96 20.13 -3.93 4.28
C LYS A 96 19.83 -3.08 5.51
N SER A 97 18.90 -2.14 5.41
CA SER A 97 18.49 -1.38 6.59
C SER A 97 17.98 -2.31 7.68
N PHE A 98 18.25 -1.96 8.93
CA PHE A 98 17.78 -2.72 10.10
C PHE A 98 16.26 -2.89 10.07
N ALA A 99 15.52 -1.84 9.68
CA ALA A 99 14.07 -1.87 9.51
C ALA A 99 13.59 -3.01 8.59
N ARG A 100 14.28 -3.21 7.45
CA ARG A 100 13.94 -4.31 6.54
C ARG A 100 14.15 -5.68 7.19
N TRP A 101 15.19 -5.84 7.99
CA TRP A 101 15.42 -7.10 8.71
C TRP A 101 14.35 -7.33 9.78
N ASN A 102 14.05 -6.31 10.60
CA ASN A 102 13.02 -6.36 11.64
C ASN A 102 11.64 -6.74 11.05
N LYS A 103 11.30 -6.21 9.87
CA LYS A 103 10.08 -6.57 9.14
C LYS A 103 10.08 -8.01 8.64
N GLN A 104 11.22 -8.54 8.21
CA GLN A 104 11.33 -9.94 7.78
C GLN A 104 11.16 -10.90 8.97
N GLU A 105 11.76 -10.55 10.10
CA GLU A 105 11.76 -11.39 11.31
C GLU A 105 10.35 -11.64 11.84
N LEU A 106 9.44 -10.66 11.70
CA LEU A 106 8.02 -10.79 12.04
C LEU A 106 7.36 -12.03 11.42
N TYR A 107 7.71 -12.36 10.18
CA TYR A 107 7.10 -13.49 9.44
C TYR A 107 7.88 -14.80 9.60
N LEU A 108 9.11 -14.74 10.10
CA LEU A 108 9.92 -15.91 10.42
C LEU A 108 9.64 -16.43 11.84
N ASN A 109 9.20 -15.56 12.74
CA ASN A 109 8.86 -15.90 14.12
C ASN A 109 7.44 -16.49 14.25
N GLU A 110 7.34 -17.74 14.72
CA GLU A 110 6.06 -18.47 14.84
C GLU A 110 5.06 -17.78 15.77
N GLU A 111 5.52 -17.28 16.91
CA GLU A 111 4.67 -16.57 17.88
C GLU A 111 4.06 -15.31 17.28
N SER A 112 4.86 -14.55 16.52
CA SER A 112 4.40 -13.35 15.82
C SER A 112 3.38 -13.67 14.74
N ARG A 113 3.54 -14.79 14.02
CA ARG A 113 2.53 -15.29 13.07
C ARG A 113 1.22 -15.65 13.77
N GLU A 114 1.27 -16.36 14.89
CA GLU A 114 0.05 -16.73 15.63
C GLU A 114 -0.63 -15.50 16.27
N ARG A 115 0.13 -14.51 16.76
CA ARG A 115 -0.43 -13.21 17.20
C ARG A 115 -1.16 -12.49 16.06
N ALA A 116 -0.53 -12.37 14.89
CA ALA A 116 -1.14 -11.74 13.72
C ALA A 116 -2.43 -12.46 13.25
N LYS A 117 -2.42 -13.80 13.31
CA LYS A 117 -3.59 -14.64 13.02
C LYS A 117 -4.72 -14.41 14.02
N ALA A 118 -4.41 -14.36 15.31
CA ALA A 118 -5.38 -14.07 16.35
C ALA A 118 -6.00 -12.67 16.19
N ALA A 119 -5.17 -11.65 15.90
CA ALA A 119 -5.63 -10.29 15.63
C ALA A 119 -6.58 -10.22 14.42
N SER A 120 -6.24 -10.94 13.33
CA SER A 120 -7.11 -11.04 12.15
C SER A 120 -8.45 -11.71 12.47
N GLN A 121 -8.44 -12.77 13.28
CA GLN A 121 -9.66 -13.43 13.74
C GLN A 121 -10.54 -12.51 14.59
N GLN A 122 -9.92 -11.76 15.52
CA GLN A 122 -10.63 -10.80 16.36
C GLN A 122 -11.30 -9.70 15.51
N HIS A 123 -10.58 -9.15 14.52
CA HIS A 123 -11.15 -8.20 13.58
C HIS A 123 -12.41 -8.76 12.87
N LEU A 124 -12.33 -9.97 12.32
CA LEU A 124 -13.48 -10.61 11.67
C LEU A 124 -14.64 -10.95 12.62
N GLN A 125 -14.36 -11.16 13.91
CA GLN A 125 -15.40 -11.36 14.92
C GLN A 125 -16.13 -10.05 15.25
N ARG A 126 -15.43 -8.91 15.24
CA ARG A 126 -16.03 -7.57 15.43
C ARG A 126 -16.91 -7.14 14.26
N HIS A 127 -16.64 -7.67 13.06
CA HIS A 127 -17.29 -7.28 11.82
C HIS A 127 -17.99 -8.47 11.13
N PRO A 128 -19.12 -8.96 11.68
CA PRO A 128 -19.83 -10.11 11.15
C PRO A 128 -20.32 -9.93 9.70
N GLU A 129 -20.49 -8.68 9.24
CA GLU A 129 -20.85 -8.32 7.88
C GLU A 129 -19.79 -8.73 6.84
N LEU A 130 -18.51 -8.78 7.21
CA LEU A 130 -17.40 -9.13 6.31
C LEU A 130 -17.43 -10.59 5.88
N TRP A 131 -18.09 -11.47 6.64
CA TRP A 131 -18.27 -12.88 6.26
C TRP A 131 -19.17 -13.08 5.03
N ARG A 132 -19.86 -12.03 4.59
CA ARG A 132 -20.69 -12.07 3.38
C ARG A 132 -19.90 -11.79 2.09
N LEU A 133 -18.66 -11.33 2.22
CA LEU A 133 -17.79 -11.02 1.09
C LEU A 133 -17.32 -12.29 0.38
N SER A 134 -16.90 -12.14 -0.87
CA SER A 134 -16.19 -13.20 -1.57
C SER A 134 -14.86 -13.53 -0.88
N SER A 135 -14.30 -14.71 -1.17
CA SER A 135 -13.02 -15.11 -0.59
C SER A 135 -11.87 -14.16 -0.93
N ASN A 136 -11.92 -13.50 -2.09
CA ASN A 136 -10.86 -12.56 -2.51
C ASN A 136 -11.00 -11.22 -1.79
N GLU A 137 -12.21 -10.65 -1.73
CA GLU A 137 -12.47 -9.42 -0.98
C GLU A 137 -12.11 -9.59 0.50
N LEU A 138 -12.48 -10.74 1.09
CA LEU A 138 -12.10 -11.05 2.47
C LEU A 138 -10.59 -11.17 2.66
N LEU A 139 -9.89 -11.78 1.70
CA LEU A 139 -8.42 -11.89 1.71
C LEU A 139 -7.77 -10.50 1.66
N GLU A 140 -8.26 -9.61 0.80
CA GLU A 140 -7.74 -8.25 0.66
C GLU A 140 -7.99 -7.41 1.91
N ILE A 141 -9.16 -7.53 2.55
CA ILE A 141 -9.44 -6.83 3.81
C ILE A 141 -8.54 -7.33 4.93
N VAL A 142 -8.40 -8.65 5.09
CA VAL A 142 -7.50 -9.23 6.11
C VAL A 142 -6.05 -8.83 5.84
N ALA A 143 -5.64 -8.77 4.57
CA ALA A 143 -4.32 -8.32 4.18
C ALA A 143 -4.07 -6.87 4.57
N LEU A 144 -4.99 -5.96 4.24
CA LEU A 144 -4.88 -4.56 4.56
C LEU A 144 -4.89 -4.34 6.08
N GLN A 145 -5.79 -5.02 6.80
CA GLN A 145 -5.85 -4.99 8.27
C GLN A 145 -4.52 -5.41 8.88
N HIS A 146 -3.93 -6.50 8.39
CA HIS A 146 -2.64 -7.00 8.87
C HIS A 146 -1.51 -6.00 8.62
N LEU A 147 -1.42 -5.44 7.42
CA LEU A 147 -0.36 -4.49 7.08
C LEU A 147 -0.47 -3.21 7.93
N LEU A 148 -1.67 -2.65 8.08
CA LEU A 148 -1.89 -1.47 8.93
C LEU A 148 -1.66 -1.75 10.42
N TRP A 149 -1.95 -2.97 10.88
CA TRP A 149 -1.68 -3.38 12.25
C TRP A 149 -0.17 -3.47 12.54
N ILE A 150 0.62 -3.96 11.57
CA ILE A 150 2.08 -3.93 11.68
C ILE A 150 2.58 -2.50 11.81
N ASP A 151 2.07 -1.58 11.00
CA ASP A 151 2.44 -0.17 11.07
C ASP A 151 2.03 0.41 12.42
N LEU A 152 0.82 0.12 12.92
CA LEU A 152 0.40 0.61 14.24
C LEU A 152 1.30 0.07 15.38
N GLU A 153 1.67 -1.21 15.34
CA GLU A 153 2.62 -1.80 16.29
C GLU A 153 3.99 -1.11 16.18
N ASP A 154 4.49 -0.91 14.95
CA ASP A 154 5.75 -0.21 14.66
C ASP A 154 5.84 1.17 15.30
N LEU A 155 4.74 1.94 15.25
CA LEU A 155 4.69 3.31 15.78
C LEU A 155 4.84 3.40 17.30
N SER A 156 4.64 2.27 18.00
CA SER A 156 4.83 2.15 19.45
C SER A 156 6.22 1.64 19.85
N LEU A 157 7.03 1.19 18.89
CA LEU A 157 8.38 0.69 19.14
C LEU A 157 9.39 1.83 19.30
N PRO A 158 10.47 1.63 20.09
CA PRO A 158 11.65 2.48 20.07
C PRO A 158 12.26 2.58 18.67
N ALA A 159 12.91 3.71 18.37
CA ALA A 159 13.39 4.04 17.02
C ALA A 159 14.34 2.98 16.40
N ASP A 160 15.15 2.31 17.21
CA ASP A 160 16.10 1.26 16.83
C ASP A 160 15.44 -0.12 16.60
N GLU A 161 14.23 -0.33 17.12
CA GLU A 161 13.43 -1.55 16.94
C GLU A 161 12.41 -1.42 15.79
N ARG A 162 12.26 -0.22 15.22
CA ARG A 162 11.30 0.03 14.14
C ARG A 162 11.60 -0.82 12.89
N ARG A 163 10.52 -1.23 12.24
CA ARG A 163 10.34 -2.02 11.03
C ARG A 163 10.05 -1.12 9.82
N SER A 164 9.64 0.13 10.06
CA SER A 164 9.50 1.18 9.05
C SER A 164 10.62 2.22 9.17
N GLU A 165 10.97 2.84 8.04
CA GLU A 165 11.88 3.98 7.95
C GLU A 165 11.14 5.33 7.95
N ASP A 166 9.81 5.32 8.17
CA ASP A 166 9.01 6.53 8.17
C ASP A 166 9.50 7.53 9.21
N ALA A 167 9.72 8.77 8.78
CA ALA A 167 10.12 9.85 9.65
C ALA A 167 8.88 10.64 10.14
N PHE A 168 8.99 11.19 11.34
CA PHE A 168 7.94 11.99 11.96
C PHE A 168 8.48 13.33 12.45
N THR A 169 7.67 14.36 12.25
CA THR A 169 7.98 15.76 12.56
C THR A 169 6.81 16.44 13.29
N GLY A 170 6.93 17.74 13.54
CA GLY A 170 5.96 18.55 14.28
C GLY A 170 6.03 18.34 15.79
N GLU A 171 5.01 18.81 16.49
CA GLU A 171 4.86 18.62 17.93
C GLU A 171 4.86 17.12 18.27
N ASP A 172 5.67 16.74 19.26
CA ASP A 172 5.88 15.35 19.71
C ASP A 172 6.29 14.34 18.62
N ALA A 173 6.81 14.84 17.49
CA ALA A 173 7.04 14.04 16.28
C ALA A 173 5.78 13.22 15.92
N ALA A 174 4.62 13.88 15.89
CA ALA A 174 3.32 13.22 15.69
C ALA A 174 2.89 13.14 14.21
N VAL A 175 3.55 13.86 13.31
CA VAL A 175 3.13 14.02 11.91
C VAL A 175 4.08 13.26 10.99
N CYS A 176 3.55 12.32 10.19
CA CYS A 176 4.33 11.63 9.17
C CYS A 176 4.90 12.61 8.15
N GLU A 177 6.21 12.58 7.88
CA GLU A 177 6.83 13.48 6.89
C GLU A 177 6.31 13.23 5.46
N GLN A 178 5.96 11.98 5.14
CA GLN A 178 5.42 11.63 3.82
C GLN A 178 4.09 12.34 3.54
N LEU A 179 3.22 12.50 4.55
CA LEU A 179 2.00 13.31 4.44
C LEU A 179 2.32 14.73 3.97
N LEU A 180 3.34 15.37 4.54
CA LEU A 180 3.72 16.75 4.18
C LEU A 180 4.25 16.86 2.75
N LEU A 181 4.94 15.81 2.27
CA LEU A 181 5.41 15.73 0.89
C LEU A 181 4.26 15.51 -0.11
N ASP A 182 3.23 14.78 0.32
CA ASP A 182 2.05 14.44 -0.48
C ASP A 182 0.99 15.56 -0.45
N ALA A 183 0.91 16.35 0.62
CA ALA A 183 -0.11 17.37 0.82
C ALA A 183 -0.28 18.30 -0.41
N PRO A 184 0.77 18.85 -1.03
CA PRO A 184 0.60 19.74 -2.18
C PRO A 184 0.23 19.03 -3.50
N ARG A 185 0.22 17.69 -3.52
CA ARG A 185 0.02 16.88 -4.73
C ARG A 185 -1.37 16.29 -4.81
N GLU A 186 -1.96 15.98 -3.66
CA GLU A 186 -3.17 15.19 -3.54
C GLU A 186 -4.35 16.01 -2.96
N LEU A 187 -5.56 15.45 -3.05
CA LEU A 187 -6.76 16.05 -2.49
C LEU A 187 -7.02 15.54 -1.07
N PHE A 188 -7.25 16.44 -0.12
CA PHE A 188 -7.63 16.09 1.25
C PHE A 188 -9.02 16.65 1.57
N VAL A 189 -9.87 15.82 2.18
CA VAL A 189 -11.18 16.24 2.70
C VAL A 189 -11.22 15.89 4.18
N ILE A 190 -11.04 16.89 5.04
CA ILE A 190 -10.94 16.70 6.49
C ILE A 190 -12.16 17.33 7.15
N ASP A 191 -13.01 16.50 7.74
CA ASP A 191 -14.28 16.89 8.35
C ASP A 191 -15.15 17.74 7.39
N GLY A 192 -15.21 17.31 6.12
CA GLY A 192 -15.95 17.99 5.05
C GLY A 192 -15.25 19.21 4.44
N VAL A 193 -14.11 19.66 4.99
CA VAL A 193 -13.32 20.76 4.43
C VAL A 193 -12.35 20.23 3.38
N GLU A 194 -12.48 20.73 2.15
CA GLU A 194 -11.60 20.37 1.03
C GLU A 194 -10.31 21.21 1.04
N PHE A 195 -9.17 20.54 0.91
CA PHE A 195 -7.85 21.14 0.74
C PHE A 195 -7.25 20.63 -0.58
N HIS A 196 -6.98 21.53 -1.52
CA HIS A 196 -6.48 21.17 -2.85
C HIS A 196 -5.47 22.22 -3.34
N PHE A 197 -4.19 21.99 -3.08
CA PHE A 197 -3.14 22.97 -3.35
C PHE A 197 -3.11 23.45 -4.80
N ALA A 198 -3.30 22.56 -5.78
CA ALA A 198 -3.30 22.94 -7.19
C ALA A 198 -4.48 23.85 -7.60
N ARG A 199 -5.55 23.91 -6.79
CA ARG A 199 -6.67 24.85 -6.96
C ARG A 199 -6.40 26.17 -6.22
N GLU A 200 -5.83 26.09 -5.02
CA GLU A 200 -5.59 27.25 -4.14
C GLU A 200 -4.37 28.10 -4.56
N ALA A 201 -3.29 27.49 -5.05
CA ALA A 201 -2.04 28.20 -5.35
C ALA A 201 -2.17 29.30 -6.42
N PRO A 202 -2.90 29.10 -7.54
CA PRO A 202 -3.13 30.16 -8.52
C PRO A 202 -3.92 31.37 -7.97
N GLU A 203 -4.83 31.15 -7.03
CA GLU A 203 -5.69 32.19 -6.45
C GLU A 203 -4.91 33.11 -5.50
N MET A 204 -3.90 32.57 -4.80
CA MET A 204 -3.18 33.31 -3.77
C MET A 204 -2.13 34.29 -4.32
N HIS A 205 -1.44 33.97 -5.42
CA HIS A 205 -0.22 34.72 -5.83
C HIS A 205 -0.19 35.10 -7.32
N GLY A 206 -1.25 34.83 -8.09
CA GLY A 206 -1.28 35.16 -9.52
C GLY A 206 -0.26 34.37 -10.34
N ALA A 207 0.07 34.85 -11.56
CA ALA A 207 0.79 34.08 -12.57
C ALA A 207 2.31 33.92 -12.35
N HIS A 208 2.91 34.59 -11.35
CA HIS A 208 4.37 34.68 -11.22
C HIS A 208 4.85 34.36 -9.80
N LEU A 209 4.89 33.06 -9.48
CA LEU A 209 5.50 32.54 -8.26
C LEU A 209 6.98 32.26 -8.48
N ASP A 210 7.84 32.80 -7.62
CA ASP A 210 9.21 32.31 -7.54
C ASP A 210 9.29 30.96 -6.81
N GLY A 211 10.45 30.30 -6.87
CA GLY A 211 10.62 28.97 -6.26
C GLY A 211 10.56 28.97 -4.74
N ASN A 212 10.98 30.04 -4.07
CA ASN A 212 10.98 30.13 -2.62
C ASN A 212 9.56 30.37 -2.08
N ASP A 213 8.83 31.29 -2.72
CA ASP A 213 7.43 31.58 -2.40
C ASP A 213 6.57 30.31 -2.55
N LEU A 214 6.82 29.52 -3.60
CA LEU A 214 6.13 28.24 -3.79
C LEU A 214 6.37 27.26 -2.64
N GLU A 215 7.61 27.13 -2.17
CA GLU A 215 7.93 26.23 -1.04
C GLU A 215 7.34 26.73 0.29
N ILE A 216 7.27 28.06 0.49
CA ILE A 216 6.58 28.65 1.64
C ILE A 216 5.08 28.32 1.58
N LEU A 217 4.44 28.49 0.42
CA LEU A 217 3.02 28.18 0.22
C LEU A 217 2.73 26.69 0.45
N LYS A 218 3.58 25.79 -0.05
CA LYS A 218 3.46 24.34 0.20
C LYS A 218 3.51 24.01 1.69
N ARG A 219 4.46 24.62 2.42
CA ARG A 219 4.58 24.43 3.87
C ARG A 219 3.33 24.92 4.60
N GLN A 220 2.87 26.14 4.31
CA GLN A 220 1.66 26.69 4.90
C GLN A 220 0.41 25.85 4.59
N PHE A 221 0.32 25.30 3.37
CA PHE A 221 -0.73 24.36 3.01
C PHE A 221 -0.66 23.07 3.85
N GLY A 222 0.52 22.46 3.95
CA GLY A 222 0.74 21.29 4.80
C GLY A 222 0.38 21.54 6.27
N ASP A 223 0.78 22.68 6.82
CA ASP A 223 0.46 23.09 8.20
C ASP A 223 -1.06 23.20 8.42
N ARG A 224 -1.80 23.76 7.45
CA ARG A 224 -3.28 23.83 7.51
C ARG A 224 -3.93 22.45 7.46
N VAL A 225 -3.46 21.55 6.59
CA VAL A 225 -3.97 20.17 6.53
C VAL A 225 -3.72 19.45 7.86
N VAL A 226 -2.52 19.55 8.42
CA VAL A 226 -2.18 18.97 9.73
C VAL A 226 -3.04 19.55 10.85
N ALA A 227 -3.26 20.86 10.86
CA ALA A 227 -4.12 21.52 11.84
C ALA A 227 -5.57 21.01 11.74
N ALA A 228 -6.10 20.82 10.53
CA ALA A 228 -7.42 20.27 10.30
C ALA A 228 -7.52 18.81 10.77
N ILE A 229 -6.53 17.97 10.46
CA ILE A 229 -6.48 16.57 10.93
C ILE A 229 -6.48 16.54 12.46
N ARG A 230 -5.62 17.35 13.08
CA ARG A 230 -5.52 17.45 14.54
C ARG A 230 -6.85 17.88 15.15
N ALA A 231 -7.51 18.89 14.58
CA ALA A 231 -8.81 19.36 15.05
C ALA A 231 -9.88 18.25 14.94
N ALA A 232 -9.92 17.53 13.83
CA ALA A 232 -10.86 16.43 13.60
C ALA A 232 -10.67 15.31 14.66
N ILE A 233 -9.43 14.94 14.98
CA ILE A 233 -9.13 13.86 15.94
C ILE A 233 -9.10 14.28 17.41
N SER A 234 -8.96 15.58 17.72
CA SER A 234 -8.90 16.09 19.10
C SER A 234 -10.28 16.35 19.71
N SER A 235 -11.35 16.20 18.93
CA SER A 235 -12.72 16.59 19.30
C SER A 235 -13.39 15.75 20.41
N GLY A 236 -12.68 14.83 21.09
CA GLY A 236 -13.18 14.28 22.36
C GLY A 236 -12.33 13.27 23.13
N ALA A 237 -11.01 13.30 22.96
CA ALA A 237 -10.03 12.81 23.93
C ALA A 237 -8.72 13.57 23.68
N ARG A 238 -7.78 13.58 24.63
CA ARG A 238 -6.39 13.97 24.30
C ARG A 238 -5.94 13.04 23.18
N ALA A 239 -5.87 13.57 21.95
CA ALA A 239 -5.44 12.79 20.80
C ALA A 239 -4.05 12.22 21.12
N SER A 240 -3.95 10.89 21.19
CA SER A 240 -2.66 10.28 21.45
C SER A 240 -1.73 10.58 20.28
N VAL A 241 -0.46 10.85 20.58
CA VAL A 241 0.58 11.00 19.55
C VAL A 241 0.55 9.81 18.59
N LEU A 242 0.28 8.61 19.12
CA LEU A 242 0.11 7.39 18.34
C LEU A 242 -1.04 7.45 17.33
N LEU A 243 -2.20 8.00 17.70
CA LEU A 243 -3.33 8.16 16.78
C LEU A 243 -2.98 9.13 15.66
N MET A 244 -2.36 10.27 15.98
CA MET A 244 -1.93 11.25 14.98
C MET A 244 -0.92 10.63 14.00
N ARG A 245 0.06 9.87 14.52
CA ARG A 245 1.01 9.14 13.66
C ARG A 245 0.30 8.14 12.75
N ALA A 246 -0.58 7.31 13.31
CA ALA A 246 -1.30 6.29 12.55
C ALA A 246 -2.18 6.89 11.45
N VAL A 247 -2.94 7.94 11.77
CA VAL A 247 -3.81 8.64 10.83
C VAL A 247 -2.99 9.34 9.75
N THR A 248 -1.92 10.08 10.11
CA THR A 248 -1.10 10.78 9.11
C THR A 248 -0.30 9.83 8.22
N SER A 249 0.15 8.69 8.73
CA SER A 249 0.75 7.63 7.90
C SER A 249 -0.26 7.02 6.93
N ALA A 250 -1.50 6.76 7.37
CA ALA A 250 -2.54 6.25 6.50
C ALA A 250 -2.97 7.27 5.43
N LEU A 251 -3.06 8.57 5.77
CA LEU A 251 -3.35 9.69 4.85
C LEU A 251 -2.14 10.08 3.96
N SER A 252 -1.24 9.15 3.67
CA SER A 252 -0.06 9.38 2.83
C SER A 252 0.10 8.28 1.79
N GLN A 253 1.13 8.39 0.95
CA GLN A 253 1.52 7.33 0.03
C GLN A 253 1.75 5.98 0.72
N SER A 254 2.13 5.95 2.00
CA SER A 254 2.27 4.70 2.75
C SER A 254 0.92 3.95 2.84
N GLY A 255 -0.17 4.64 3.16
CA GLY A 255 -1.50 4.04 3.18
C GLY A 255 -1.97 3.53 1.80
N LEU A 256 -1.68 4.27 0.73
CA LEU A 256 -1.98 3.82 -0.64
C LEU A 256 -1.13 2.61 -1.05
N ALA A 257 0.15 2.57 -0.66
CA ALA A 257 1.01 1.42 -0.91
C ALA A 257 0.47 0.16 -0.21
N HIS A 258 -0.07 0.31 1.01
CA HIS A 258 -0.74 -0.77 1.73
C HIS A 258 -1.98 -1.26 1.00
N LEU A 259 -2.81 -0.33 0.51
CA LEU A 259 -3.98 -0.66 -0.31
C LEU A 259 -3.58 -1.41 -1.59
N GLU A 260 -2.59 -0.90 -2.32
CA GLU A 260 -2.10 -1.55 -3.54
C GLU A 260 -1.52 -2.95 -3.27
N GLN A 261 -0.81 -3.12 -2.16
CA GLN A 261 -0.25 -4.40 -1.72
C GLN A 261 -1.34 -5.40 -1.31
N ALA A 262 -2.36 -4.95 -0.59
CA ALA A 262 -3.50 -5.77 -0.20
C ALA A 262 -4.30 -6.23 -1.42
N CYS A 263 -4.53 -5.32 -2.37
CA CYS A 263 -5.25 -5.56 -3.62
C CYS A 263 -4.34 -6.15 -4.72
N ALA A 264 -3.62 -7.22 -4.40
CA ALA A 264 -2.63 -7.83 -5.28
C ALA A 264 -3.21 -8.48 -6.55
N ALA A 265 -4.53 -8.73 -6.60
CA ALA A 265 -5.16 -9.41 -7.72
C ALA A 265 -4.94 -8.68 -9.07
N LEU A 266 -5.02 -7.34 -9.06
CA LEU A 266 -4.81 -6.51 -10.25
C LEU A 266 -3.86 -5.36 -9.93
N GLN A 267 -2.66 -5.42 -10.50
CA GLN A 267 -1.66 -4.36 -10.45
C GLN A 267 -1.51 -3.73 -11.83
N LEU A 268 -1.49 -2.40 -11.86
CA LEU A 268 -1.51 -1.62 -13.10
C LEU A 268 -0.47 -0.49 -13.02
N ALA A 269 0.46 -0.47 -13.98
CA ALA A 269 1.20 0.74 -14.29
C ALA A 269 0.54 1.41 -15.49
N VAL A 270 0.33 2.73 -15.41
CA VAL A 270 -0.31 3.51 -16.48
C VAL A 270 0.66 4.58 -16.99
N SER A 271 0.47 5.00 -18.23
CA SER A 271 1.21 6.09 -18.86
C SER A 271 0.24 7.08 -19.50
N GLY A 272 0.44 8.37 -19.23
CA GLY A 272 -0.47 9.45 -19.61
C GLY A 272 -1.77 9.45 -18.78
N GLY A 273 -2.69 10.36 -19.15
CA GLY A 273 -4.00 10.48 -18.52
C GLY A 273 -4.03 11.29 -17.24
N GLU A 274 -5.07 11.05 -16.45
CA GLU A 274 -5.38 11.73 -15.21
C GLU A 274 -5.24 10.76 -14.04
N GLN A 275 -4.64 11.23 -12.97
CA GLN A 275 -4.59 10.53 -11.70
C GLN A 275 -5.21 11.44 -10.64
N GLU A 276 -6.19 10.90 -9.94
CA GLU A 276 -6.86 11.52 -8.80
C GLU A 276 -6.57 10.66 -7.58
N VAL A 277 -5.95 11.28 -6.58
CA VAL A 277 -5.79 10.69 -5.26
C VAL A 277 -6.54 11.57 -4.28
N ARG A 278 -7.43 10.96 -3.52
CA ARG A 278 -8.25 11.64 -2.53
C ARG A 278 -8.13 10.90 -1.20
N PHE A 279 -7.90 11.68 -0.16
CA PHE A 279 -7.90 11.25 1.22
C PHE A 279 -9.05 11.93 1.94
N GLU A 280 -9.90 11.16 2.62
CA GLU A 280 -10.99 11.71 3.42
C GLU A 280 -10.85 11.25 4.87
N LEU A 281 -11.03 12.17 5.82
CA LEU A 281 -11.06 11.88 7.25
C LEU A 281 -12.31 12.52 7.84
N ARG A 282 -13.14 11.73 8.52
CA ARG A 282 -14.37 12.20 9.16
C ARG A 282 -14.53 11.63 10.57
N PRO A 283 -14.92 12.44 11.57
CA PRO A 283 -15.36 11.91 12.85
C PRO A 283 -16.74 11.23 12.68
N CYS A 284 -16.90 10.01 13.22
CA CYS A 284 -18.20 9.33 13.22
C CYS A 284 -19.14 9.88 14.30
N ALA A 285 -18.57 10.37 15.40
CA ALA A 285 -19.27 10.98 16.52
C ALA A 285 -18.32 11.93 17.26
N PRO A 286 -18.81 12.93 18.01
CA PRO A 286 -17.97 13.78 18.86
C PRO A 286 -17.17 12.92 19.85
N GLY A 287 -15.84 13.01 19.82
CA GLY A 287 -14.95 12.16 20.62
C GLY A 287 -14.97 10.68 20.30
N GLY A 288 -15.64 10.29 19.21
CA GLY A 288 -15.85 8.92 18.81
C GLY A 288 -14.82 8.42 17.81
N PRO A 289 -15.08 7.27 17.18
CA PRO A 289 -14.20 6.75 16.14
C PRO A 289 -14.10 7.70 14.95
N TRP A 290 -13.01 7.59 14.21
CA TRP A 290 -12.76 8.34 12.99
C TRP A 290 -12.71 7.39 11.82
N GLU A 291 -13.44 7.72 10.78
CA GLU A 291 -13.38 7.00 9.51
C GLU A 291 -12.48 7.75 8.55
N LEU A 292 -11.58 6.99 7.95
CA LEU A 292 -10.66 7.43 6.93
C LEU A 292 -10.99 6.66 5.66
N GLU A 293 -11.05 7.38 4.53
CA GLU A 293 -11.21 6.79 3.21
C GLU A 293 -10.00 7.15 2.34
N LEU A 294 -9.37 6.12 1.79
CA LEU A 294 -8.32 6.27 0.79
C LEU A 294 -8.93 6.00 -0.56
N PHE A 295 -8.71 6.89 -1.53
CA PHE A 295 -9.24 6.75 -2.87
C PHE A 295 -8.15 7.06 -3.90
N VAL A 296 -7.97 6.16 -4.85
CA VAL A 296 -7.11 6.39 -6.02
C VAL A 296 -7.88 6.01 -7.28
N ARG A 297 -7.94 6.95 -8.22
CA ARG A 297 -8.53 6.77 -9.54
C ARG A 297 -7.52 7.18 -10.61
N LYS A 298 -7.29 6.28 -11.56
CA LYS A 298 -6.50 6.51 -12.77
C LYS A 298 -7.44 6.41 -13.95
N ALA A 299 -7.49 7.42 -14.80
CA ALA A 299 -8.40 7.47 -15.95
C ALA A 299 -7.74 8.16 -17.14
N ASN A 300 -8.34 8.05 -18.32
CA ASN A 300 -7.89 8.75 -19.53
C ASN A 300 -6.42 8.43 -19.91
N PHE A 301 -5.86 7.33 -19.42
CA PHE A 301 -4.47 6.95 -19.70
C PHE A 301 -4.34 6.32 -21.09
N GLN A 302 -3.20 6.56 -21.73
CA GLN A 302 -2.96 6.13 -23.12
C GLN A 302 -2.45 4.70 -23.20
N GLN A 303 -1.69 4.27 -22.20
CA GLN A 303 -1.13 2.93 -22.13
C GLN A 303 -1.18 2.37 -20.72
N CYS A 304 -1.25 1.05 -20.62
CA CYS A 304 -1.08 0.35 -19.35
C CYS A 304 -0.24 -0.92 -19.47
N ILE A 305 0.41 -1.30 -18.37
CA ILE A 305 1.02 -2.62 -18.17
C ILE A 305 0.25 -3.28 -17.02
N ILE A 306 -0.31 -4.46 -17.29
CA ILE A 306 -1.07 -5.26 -16.33
C ILE A 306 -0.13 -6.30 -15.74
N TYR A 307 0.04 -6.28 -14.43
CA TYR A 307 0.84 -7.26 -13.70
C TYR A 307 -0.09 -8.20 -12.92
N SER A 308 0.18 -9.49 -13.03
CA SER A 308 -0.43 -10.50 -12.16
C SER A 308 0.49 -10.73 -10.97
N SER A 309 0.03 -10.38 -9.77
CA SER A 309 0.83 -10.59 -8.57
C SER A 309 0.98 -12.08 -8.29
N GLY A 310 2.16 -12.62 -8.63
CA GLY A 310 2.70 -13.81 -8.00
C GLY A 310 3.07 -15.00 -8.89
N GLY A 311 3.38 -14.79 -10.16
CA GLY A 311 4.34 -15.66 -10.83
C GLY A 311 5.75 -15.17 -10.52
N ASN A 312 6.68 -16.06 -10.14
CA ASN A 312 8.12 -15.75 -10.23
C ASN A 312 8.55 -15.58 -11.71
N ASP A 313 7.71 -16.06 -12.62
CA ASP A 313 7.85 -15.82 -14.05
C ASP A 313 7.30 -14.43 -14.36
N VAL A 314 8.20 -13.53 -14.76
CA VAL A 314 7.81 -12.28 -15.41
C VAL A 314 6.84 -12.66 -16.53
N PRO A 315 5.60 -12.16 -16.54
CA PRO A 315 4.66 -12.49 -17.60
C PRO A 315 5.33 -12.17 -18.94
N GLU A 316 5.36 -13.15 -19.83
CA GLU A 316 5.96 -13.06 -21.17
C GLU A 316 5.37 -11.86 -21.96
N ASP A 317 4.18 -11.39 -21.55
CA ASP A 317 3.44 -10.24 -22.10
C ASP A 317 3.35 -9.02 -21.15
N SER A 318 4.47 -8.61 -20.53
CA SER A 318 4.54 -7.33 -19.79
C SER A 318 4.69 -6.10 -20.70
N SER A 319 4.30 -6.21 -21.97
CA SER A 319 4.37 -5.12 -22.94
C SER A 319 3.29 -4.05 -22.67
N PRO A 320 3.63 -2.76 -22.79
CA PRO A 320 2.66 -1.68 -22.73
C PRO A 320 1.55 -1.90 -23.76
N ARG A 321 0.30 -1.88 -23.31
CA ARG A 321 -0.89 -2.01 -24.16
C ARG A 321 -1.53 -0.64 -24.33
N ALA A 322 -1.92 -0.29 -25.55
CA ALA A 322 -2.66 0.94 -25.81
C ALA A 322 -4.08 0.83 -25.25
N CYS A 323 -4.56 1.92 -24.66
CA CYS A 323 -5.85 1.99 -23.98
C CYS A 323 -6.76 3.02 -24.65
N SER A 324 -8.07 2.77 -24.65
CA SER A 324 -9.05 3.79 -24.98
C SER A 324 -9.16 4.82 -23.83
N PRO A 325 -9.49 6.10 -24.12
CA PRO A 325 -9.78 7.12 -23.09
C PRO A 325 -10.86 6.71 -22.09
N SER A 326 -11.78 5.82 -22.45
CA SER A 326 -12.79 5.28 -21.53
C SER A 326 -12.21 4.30 -20.50
N SER A 327 -10.92 4.00 -20.55
CA SER A 327 -10.27 3.13 -19.57
C SER A 327 -10.10 3.86 -18.24
N PHE A 328 -10.47 3.18 -17.16
CA PHE A 328 -10.23 3.65 -15.81
C PHE A 328 -9.95 2.50 -14.85
N PHE A 329 -9.37 2.87 -13.72
CA PHE A 329 -9.08 2.00 -12.61
C PHE A 329 -9.27 2.79 -11.32
N LEU A 330 -9.98 2.20 -10.37
CA LEU A 330 -10.33 2.78 -9.09
C LEU A 330 -10.06 1.75 -8.00
N LYS A 331 -9.37 2.20 -6.95
CA LYS A 331 -9.26 1.48 -5.69
C LYS A 331 -9.63 2.45 -4.57
N SER A 332 -10.45 1.99 -3.64
CA SER A 332 -10.65 2.68 -2.38
C SER A 332 -10.71 1.72 -1.22
N CYS A 333 -10.43 2.22 -0.02
CA CYS A 333 -10.66 1.50 1.21
C CYS A 333 -11.15 2.43 2.30
N ARG A 334 -11.90 1.86 3.24
CA ARG A 334 -12.39 2.57 4.43
C ARG A 334 -11.80 1.95 5.68
N ILE A 335 -11.14 2.76 6.48
CA ILE A 335 -10.46 2.39 7.71
C ILE A 335 -11.14 3.15 8.85
N ARG A 336 -11.40 2.48 9.97
CA ARG A 336 -11.88 3.11 11.19
C ARG A 336 -10.80 3.06 12.25
N TYR A 337 -10.44 4.22 12.78
CA TYR A 337 -9.65 4.33 13.99
C TYR A 337 -10.55 4.59 15.19
N SER A 338 -10.22 4.00 16.33
CA SER A 338 -10.84 4.29 17.61
C SER A 338 -9.79 4.30 18.70
N VAL A 339 -10.10 4.93 19.83
CA VAL A 339 -9.28 4.89 21.03
C VAL A 339 -10.08 4.19 22.13
N THR A 340 -9.51 3.18 22.76
CA THR A 340 -10.13 2.46 23.87
C THR A 340 -10.04 3.25 25.18
N GLU A 341 -10.75 2.80 26.21
CA GLU A 341 -10.78 3.47 27.52
C GLU A 341 -9.39 3.59 28.17
N ASP A 342 -8.48 2.65 27.87
CA ASP A 342 -7.08 2.66 28.32
C ASP A 342 -6.16 3.55 27.45
N GLY A 343 -6.71 4.21 26.43
CA GLY A 343 -5.98 5.09 25.53
C GLY A 343 -5.27 4.36 24.37
N ALA A 344 -5.43 3.04 24.24
CA ALA A 344 -4.85 2.31 23.12
C ALA A 344 -5.58 2.64 21.80
N VAL A 345 -4.81 2.77 20.72
CA VAL A 345 -5.37 2.99 19.38
C VAL A 345 -5.77 1.64 18.81
N GLN A 346 -6.98 1.56 18.28
CA GLN A 346 -7.47 0.43 17.51
C GLN A 346 -7.73 0.86 16.07
N LEU A 347 -7.57 -0.08 15.14
CA LEU A 347 -7.89 0.10 13.73
C LEU A 347 -8.70 -1.08 13.20
N ASP A 348 -9.66 -0.78 12.34
CA ASP A 348 -10.50 -1.76 11.65
C ASP A 348 -10.69 -1.36 10.18
N VAL A 349 -10.32 -2.24 9.26
CA VAL A 349 -10.61 -2.09 7.83
C VAL A 349 -12.05 -2.51 7.58
N LEU A 350 -12.89 -1.55 7.20
CA LEU A 350 -14.33 -1.76 7.03
C LEU A 350 -14.72 -2.22 5.63
N GLY A 351 -13.86 -2.00 4.64
CA GLY A 351 -14.15 -2.35 3.26
C GLY A 351 -13.06 -1.92 2.30
N ILE A 352 -13.01 -2.62 1.17
CA ILE A 352 -12.19 -2.29 0.01
C ILE A 352 -13.13 -2.33 -1.20
N GLN A 353 -13.02 -1.34 -2.08
CA GLN A 353 -13.73 -1.28 -3.35
C GLN A 353 -12.72 -1.22 -4.47
N GLN A 354 -12.95 -2.03 -5.50
CA GLN A 354 -12.14 -2.03 -6.71
C GLN A 354 -13.06 -2.00 -7.92
N GLU A 355 -12.87 -1.02 -8.79
CA GLU A 355 -13.60 -0.91 -10.04
C GLU A 355 -12.60 -0.66 -11.17
N HIS A 356 -12.82 -1.32 -12.30
CA HIS A 356 -11.96 -1.12 -13.45
C HIS A 356 -12.71 -1.36 -14.75
N GLN A 357 -12.37 -0.55 -15.73
CA GLN A 357 -12.70 -0.76 -17.12
C GLN A 357 -11.41 -0.60 -17.90
N LEU A 358 -10.81 -1.71 -18.33
CA LEU A 358 -9.57 -1.70 -19.11
C LEU A 358 -9.90 -2.16 -20.52
N VAL A 359 -9.95 -1.21 -21.46
CA VAL A 359 -10.30 -1.47 -22.86
C VAL A 359 -9.21 -0.95 -23.80
N ASP A 360 -8.96 -1.68 -24.88
CA ASP A 360 -8.00 -1.28 -25.90
C ASP A 360 -8.55 -0.13 -26.78
N VAL A 361 -7.78 0.28 -27.78
CA VAL A 361 -8.16 1.35 -28.73
C VAL A 361 -9.39 1.00 -29.59
N ASN A 362 -9.76 -0.27 -29.68
CA ASN A 362 -10.94 -0.74 -30.40
C ASN A 362 -12.16 -0.92 -29.48
N GLY A 363 -12.01 -0.68 -28.17
CA GLY A 363 -13.06 -0.90 -27.18
C GLY A 363 -13.12 -2.34 -26.64
N GLU A 364 -12.18 -3.20 -27.00
CA GLU A 364 -12.14 -4.60 -26.55
C GLU A 364 -11.52 -4.71 -25.15
N PRO A 365 -12.08 -5.54 -24.24
CA PRO A 365 -11.52 -5.71 -22.90
C PRO A 365 -10.08 -6.25 -22.93
N LEU A 366 -9.16 -5.54 -22.26
CA LEU A 366 -7.75 -5.94 -22.11
C LEU A 366 -7.58 -7.15 -21.19
N LEU A 367 -8.50 -7.33 -20.23
CA LEU A 367 -8.60 -8.51 -19.37
C LEU A 367 -9.51 -9.55 -20.04
N ARG A 368 -8.92 -10.61 -20.61
CA ARG A 368 -9.69 -11.66 -21.30
C ARG A 368 -10.61 -12.38 -20.31
N ARG A 369 -11.89 -12.51 -20.65
CA ARG A 369 -12.87 -13.35 -19.94
C ARG A 369 -12.31 -14.78 -19.85
N GLY A 370 -11.94 -15.21 -18.64
CA GLY A 370 -11.35 -16.53 -18.38
C GLY A 370 -10.00 -16.50 -17.67
N THR A 371 -9.32 -15.36 -17.64
CA THR A 371 -8.33 -15.08 -16.58
C THR A 371 -9.12 -14.84 -15.30
N CYS A 372 -9.47 -15.91 -14.60
CA CYS A 372 -10.21 -15.84 -13.34
C CYS A 372 -9.27 -15.22 -12.30
N LEU A 373 -9.18 -13.89 -12.27
CA LEU A 373 -8.57 -13.14 -11.16
C LEU A 373 -9.15 -13.65 -9.84
N ASP A 374 -10.42 -14.05 -9.86
CA ASP A 374 -11.12 -14.59 -8.71
C ASP A 374 -10.67 -16.00 -8.24
N CYS A 375 -9.96 -16.75 -9.07
CA CYS A 375 -9.55 -18.13 -8.78
C CYS A 375 -8.07 -18.23 -8.35
N LEU A 376 -7.28 -17.18 -8.59
CA LEU A 376 -5.83 -17.21 -8.45
C LEU A 376 -5.31 -17.51 -7.02
N PRO A 377 -5.91 -16.99 -5.93
CA PRO A 377 -5.38 -17.26 -4.59
C PRO A 377 -5.61 -18.71 -4.14
N LEU A 378 -6.78 -19.27 -4.45
CA LEU A 378 -7.16 -20.63 -4.03
C LEU A 378 -6.48 -21.72 -4.87
N CYS A 379 -6.27 -21.47 -6.17
CA CYS A 379 -5.58 -22.43 -7.04
C CYS A 379 -4.11 -22.62 -6.65
N ARG A 380 -3.45 -21.63 -6.02
CA ARG A 380 -2.03 -21.69 -5.64
C ARG A 380 -1.74 -22.65 -4.49
N VAL A 381 -2.61 -22.70 -3.49
CA VAL A 381 -2.40 -23.60 -2.34
C VAL A 381 -2.62 -25.06 -2.75
N GLY A 382 -3.43 -25.31 -3.78
CA GLY A 382 -3.70 -26.65 -4.31
C GLY A 382 -2.78 -27.11 -5.45
N HIS A 383 -2.02 -26.22 -6.10
CA HIS A 383 -1.31 -26.55 -7.35
C HIS A 383 -0.06 -27.45 -7.19
N TRP A 384 0.30 -27.83 -5.96
CA TRP A 384 1.23 -28.95 -5.73
C TRP A 384 0.57 -30.33 -5.91
N LEU A 385 -0.76 -30.40 -6.05
CA LEU A 385 -1.51 -31.65 -6.24
C LEU A 385 -2.53 -31.52 -7.38
N ARG A 386 -2.06 -31.73 -8.61
CA ARG A 386 -2.81 -32.06 -9.85
C ARG A 386 -3.60 -30.92 -10.53
N GLY A 387 -3.15 -30.55 -11.72
CA GLY A 387 -3.75 -29.51 -12.57
C GLY A 387 -5.17 -29.81 -13.06
N ARG A 388 -6.17 -29.16 -12.44
CA ARG A 388 -7.54 -28.98 -12.98
C ARG A 388 -8.15 -27.64 -12.57
N CYS A 389 -7.58 -26.52 -13.01
CA CYS A 389 -8.25 -25.21 -12.91
C CYS A 389 -9.45 -25.07 -13.88
N GLY A 390 -9.57 -25.94 -14.89
CA GLY A 390 -10.64 -25.89 -15.90
C GLY A 390 -12.07 -26.12 -15.39
N GLN A 391 -12.24 -26.69 -14.18
CA GLN A 391 -13.59 -26.96 -13.64
C GLN A 391 -14.17 -25.82 -12.80
N CYS A 392 -13.36 -24.94 -12.20
CA CYS A 392 -13.86 -23.79 -11.44
C CYS A 392 -14.54 -22.76 -12.35
N CYS A 393 -13.98 -22.49 -13.53
CA CYS A 393 -14.57 -21.54 -14.49
C CYS A 393 -15.87 -22.07 -15.13
N GLY A 394 -16.02 -23.39 -15.28
CA GLY A 394 -17.19 -24.00 -15.92
C GLY A 394 -18.50 -23.86 -15.13
N TRP A 395 -18.42 -23.71 -13.80
CA TRP A 395 -19.60 -23.53 -12.95
C TRP A 395 -20.16 -22.11 -12.98
N LEU A 396 -19.29 -21.08 -13.07
CA LEU A 396 -19.70 -19.67 -13.12
C LEU A 396 -20.32 -19.28 -14.46
N THR A 397 -19.86 -19.86 -15.58
CA THR A 397 -20.44 -19.59 -16.91
C THR A 397 -21.86 -20.13 -17.10
N ARG A 398 -22.33 -21.10 -16.29
CA ARG A 398 -23.71 -21.62 -16.38
C ARG A 398 -24.76 -20.75 -15.69
N ARG A 399 -24.35 -19.81 -14.81
CA ARG A 399 -25.28 -18.95 -14.06
C ARG A 399 -25.65 -17.65 -14.79
N TRP A 400 -25.01 -17.35 -15.92
CA TRP A 400 -25.24 -16.13 -16.72
C TRP A 400 -25.91 -16.38 -18.08
N ARG A 401 -26.49 -17.56 -18.32
CA ARG A 401 -27.51 -17.70 -19.38
C ARG A 401 -28.84 -17.20 -18.80
N ARG A 402 -29.25 -15.98 -19.16
CA ARG A 402 -30.68 -15.62 -19.10
C ARG A 402 -31.44 -16.64 -19.97
N PRO A 403 -32.64 -17.10 -19.55
CA PRO A 403 -33.54 -17.72 -20.50
C PRO A 403 -33.86 -16.68 -21.58
N ALA A 404 -33.69 -17.06 -22.85
CA ALA A 404 -34.34 -16.36 -23.94
C ALA A 404 -35.85 -16.58 -23.79
N GLU A 405 -36.63 -15.52 -24.01
CA GLU A 405 -38.06 -15.65 -24.35
C GLU A 405 -38.23 -16.42 -25.65
#